data_AF-A0A672KCG6-F1
#
_entry.id   AF-A0A672KCG6-F1
#
_cell.length_a   1.000
_cell.length_b   1.000
_cell.length_c   1.000
_cell.angle_alpha   90.00
_cell.angle_beta   90.00
_cell.angle_gamma   90.00
#
_symmetry.space_group_name_H-M   'P 1'
#
loop_
_entity.id
_entity.type
_entity.pdbx_description
1 polymer ?
#
loop_
_entity_poly.entity_id
_entity_poly.type
_entity_poly.pdbx_seq_one_letter_code
_entity_poly.pdbx_strand_id
1 'polypeptide(L)'
;MSSPMYTFVLRDDNSTVYAEVAKILISTGKWKRLKKDNPRFNLMLGERNRLPFGRLGKGFQELHIKHSLPSQLKDSCNWFPESYIIYPTNLNTPVAPATNGISHMKSNPKTDEREVFLASYDSRKESGEGTVWIAKSSAGAKGAGILISHDANELLEFIDNQGQVHVIQKYLEKPLLLEPGHRKFDIRSWVLVDHQYNIYLYREGVLRTSSEPYNSSDLQNMTSHLTNHCIQKEHSQNYGCYEEGNEMFFDEFRQYLLTTHNVAMETSILPQIKHIIRCSFTEKVLSSNLIACVPANELYK
;
A
#
# COMPACT_ATOMS: atom_id res chain seq x y z
N MET A 1 38.07 22.34 -18.39
CA MET A 1 37.99 21.01 -17.76
C MET A 1 36.60 20.44 -18.03
N SER A 2 36.50 19.27 -18.66
CA SER A 2 35.20 18.61 -18.90
C SER A 2 34.53 18.33 -17.56
N SER A 3 33.27 18.73 -17.39
CA SER A 3 32.49 18.30 -16.22
C SER A 3 32.47 16.76 -16.15
N PRO A 4 32.58 16.17 -14.95
CA PRO A 4 32.54 14.72 -14.80
C PRO A 4 31.20 14.18 -15.32
N MET A 5 31.27 13.18 -16.20
CA MET A 5 30.10 12.54 -16.78
C MET A 5 29.67 11.38 -15.87
N TYR A 6 28.47 11.48 -15.32
CA TYR A 6 27.88 10.43 -14.52
C TYR A 6 27.32 9.31 -15.40
N THR A 7 27.18 8.12 -14.83
CA THR A 7 26.72 6.93 -15.53
C THR A 7 25.59 6.25 -14.77
N PHE A 8 24.61 5.70 -15.51
CA PHE A 8 23.52 4.95 -14.89
C PHE A 8 23.14 3.71 -15.70
N VAL A 9 22.52 2.73 -15.02
CA VAL A 9 21.91 1.55 -15.64
C VAL A 9 20.40 1.55 -15.37
N LEU A 10 19.62 1.15 -16.38
CA LEU A 10 18.18 0.91 -16.28
C LEU A 10 17.95 -0.59 -16.46
N ARG A 11 17.35 -1.23 -15.46
CA ARG A 11 17.11 -2.68 -15.43
C ARG A 11 15.62 -3.06 -15.37
N ASP A 12 14.73 -2.14 -15.02
CA ASP A 12 13.28 -2.32 -15.16
C ASP A 12 12.75 -1.59 -16.40
N ASP A 13 12.67 -2.28 -17.53
CA ASP A 13 12.13 -1.72 -18.77
C ASP A 13 10.60 -1.51 -18.71
N ASN A 14 9.91 -2.08 -17.70
CA ASN A 14 8.47 -1.92 -17.53
C ASN A 14 8.10 -0.74 -16.63
N SER A 15 9.07 -0.03 -16.06
CA SER A 15 8.83 1.15 -15.22
C SER A 15 8.64 2.39 -16.09
N THR A 16 7.41 2.90 -16.15
CA THR A 16 7.09 4.16 -16.83
C THR A 16 7.79 5.35 -16.15
N VAL A 17 7.83 5.36 -14.81
CA VAL A 17 8.50 6.41 -14.03
C VAL A 17 10.01 6.44 -14.31
N TYR A 18 10.69 5.28 -14.24
CA TYR A 18 12.13 5.24 -14.47
C TYR A 18 12.51 5.41 -15.93
N ALA A 19 11.63 5.09 -16.87
CA ALA A 19 11.80 5.43 -18.28
C ALA A 19 11.85 6.96 -18.47
N GLU A 20 10.94 7.72 -17.86
CA GLU A 20 10.96 9.19 -17.93
C GLU A 20 12.16 9.80 -17.18
N VAL A 21 12.50 9.28 -15.99
CA VAL A 21 13.72 9.71 -15.27
C VAL A 21 14.97 9.50 -16.14
N ALA A 22 15.08 8.35 -16.82
CA ALA A 22 16.21 8.08 -17.71
C ALA A 22 16.30 9.08 -18.86
N LYS A 23 15.17 9.48 -19.46
CA LYS A 23 15.13 10.52 -20.51
C LYS A 23 15.60 11.87 -19.97
N ILE A 24 15.12 12.27 -18.78
CA ILE A 24 15.53 13.53 -18.12
C ILE A 24 17.03 13.52 -17.85
N LEU A 25 17.57 12.45 -17.26
CA LEU A 25 19.01 12.33 -16.99
C LEU A 25 19.84 12.55 -18.25
N ILE A 26 19.50 11.84 -19.34
CA ILE A 26 20.20 11.98 -20.63
C ILE A 26 20.12 13.40 -21.17
N SER A 27 18.94 14.04 -21.10
CA SER A 27 18.72 15.40 -21.60
C SER A 27 19.59 16.47 -20.92
N THR A 28 20.08 16.21 -19.70
CA THR A 28 21.00 17.14 -19.00
C THR A 28 22.39 17.25 -19.65
N GLY A 29 22.76 16.31 -20.53
CA GLY A 29 24.10 16.20 -21.10
C GLY A 29 25.18 15.76 -20.10
N LYS A 30 24.83 15.53 -18.82
CA LYS A 30 25.76 15.15 -17.74
C LYS A 30 25.72 13.67 -17.40
N TRP A 31 24.77 12.92 -17.95
CA TRP A 31 24.56 11.51 -17.67
C TRP A 31 24.64 10.65 -18.93
N LYS A 32 25.24 9.47 -18.79
CA LYS A 32 25.32 8.45 -19.84
C LYS A 32 24.67 7.14 -19.38
N ARG A 33 23.74 6.62 -20.17
CA ARG A 33 23.18 5.28 -19.97
C ARG A 33 24.19 4.23 -20.39
N LEU A 34 24.43 3.25 -19.52
CA LEU A 34 25.26 2.08 -19.79
C LEU A 34 24.41 0.84 -20.11
N LYS A 35 25.05 -0.22 -20.60
CA LYS A 35 24.43 -1.55 -20.70
C LYS A 35 23.98 -2.02 -19.32
N LYS A 36 22.82 -2.67 -19.25
CA LYS A 36 22.14 -3.06 -17.99
C LYS A 36 23.01 -3.85 -17.00
N ASP A 37 23.94 -4.64 -17.50
CA ASP A 37 24.82 -5.51 -16.71
C ASP A 37 26.21 -4.90 -16.44
N ASN A 38 26.47 -3.66 -16.89
CA ASN A 38 27.73 -3.00 -16.61
C ASN A 38 27.83 -2.73 -15.10
N PRO A 39 28.89 -3.16 -14.40
CA PRO A 39 29.03 -2.97 -12.95
C PRO A 39 29.55 -1.58 -12.55
N ARG A 40 30.05 -0.77 -13.51
CA ARG A 40 30.64 0.55 -13.24
C ARG A 40 29.62 1.65 -13.53
N PHE A 41 28.66 1.84 -12.61
CA PHE A 41 27.66 2.90 -12.67
C PHE A 41 27.68 3.76 -11.40
N ASN A 42 27.13 4.98 -11.50
CA ASN A 42 26.85 5.83 -10.35
C ASN A 42 25.42 5.64 -9.82
N LEU A 43 24.46 5.33 -10.70
CA LEU A 43 23.04 5.14 -10.37
C LEU A 43 22.48 3.86 -11.00
N MET A 44 21.70 3.10 -10.24
CA MET A 44 20.95 1.94 -10.74
C MET A 44 19.45 2.18 -10.58
N LEU A 45 18.75 2.26 -11.72
CA LEU A 45 17.29 2.20 -11.78
C LEU A 45 16.90 0.71 -11.89
N GLY A 46 16.78 0.06 -10.72
CA GLY A 46 16.77 -1.38 -10.59
C GLY A 46 15.43 -2.08 -10.89
N GLU A 47 15.49 -3.41 -10.95
CA GLU A 47 14.35 -4.31 -11.15
C GLU A 47 13.41 -4.32 -9.95
N ARG A 48 12.11 -4.58 -10.19
CA ARG A 48 11.09 -4.62 -9.12
C ARG A 48 11.29 -5.75 -8.11
N ASN A 49 11.82 -6.89 -8.58
CA ASN A 49 11.96 -8.11 -7.79
C ASN A 49 13.43 -8.55 -7.77
N ARG A 50 13.87 -9.10 -6.63
CA ARG A 50 15.21 -9.72 -6.45
C ARG A 50 16.38 -8.82 -6.86
N LEU A 51 16.27 -7.53 -6.55
CA LEU A 51 17.35 -6.58 -6.78
C LEU A 51 18.61 -7.03 -6.01
N PRO A 52 19.78 -7.13 -6.67
CA PRO A 52 20.97 -7.74 -6.08
C PRO A 52 21.68 -6.78 -5.12
N PHE A 53 21.03 -6.42 -4.01
CA PHE A 53 21.58 -5.51 -2.99
C PHE A 53 22.92 -5.97 -2.42
N GLY A 54 23.16 -7.30 -2.35
CA GLY A 54 24.46 -7.85 -1.95
C GLY A 54 25.62 -7.41 -2.85
N ARG A 55 25.35 -6.90 -4.05
CA ARG A 55 26.35 -6.32 -4.97
C ARG A 55 26.40 -4.79 -4.93
N LEU A 56 25.52 -4.14 -4.17
CA LEU A 56 25.32 -2.68 -4.15
C LEU A 56 25.60 -2.04 -2.79
N GLY A 57 25.91 -2.82 -1.75
CA GLY A 57 25.83 -2.35 -0.37
C GLY A 57 24.38 -2.40 0.16
N LYS A 58 24.21 -2.45 1.48
CA LYS A 58 22.96 -2.82 2.19
C LYS A 58 21.69 -2.20 1.56
N GLY A 59 20.65 -3.03 1.44
CA GLY A 59 19.37 -2.67 0.80
C GLY A 59 18.21 -2.45 1.77
N PHE A 60 17.25 -1.65 1.32
CA PHE A 60 15.96 -1.47 1.97
C PHE A 60 15.00 -2.56 1.46
N GLN A 61 14.60 -3.48 2.32
CA GLN A 61 13.53 -4.45 2.03
C GLN A 61 12.33 -4.20 2.96
N GLU A 62 11.13 -4.44 2.45
CA GLU A 62 9.86 -4.58 3.20
C GLU A 62 9.12 -3.31 3.64
N LEU A 63 8.44 -2.64 2.70
CA LEU A 63 7.20 -1.86 2.96
C LEU A 63 6.05 -2.26 2.01
N HIS A 64 6.32 -3.05 0.97
CA HIS A 64 5.41 -3.22 -0.16
C HIS A 64 4.59 -4.51 -0.13
N ILE A 65 4.75 -5.35 0.89
CA ILE A 65 4.07 -6.65 0.93
C ILE A 65 2.91 -6.60 1.92
N LYS A 66 1.71 -6.88 1.45
CA LYS A 66 0.47 -6.70 2.23
C LYS A 66 0.43 -7.48 3.55
N HIS A 67 1.12 -8.62 3.67
CA HIS A 67 1.16 -9.40 4.92
C HIS A 67 2.20 -8.90 5.93
N SER A 68 3.23 -8.14 5.52
CA SER A 68 4.22 -7.62 6.47
C SER A 68 3.72 -6.35 7.18
N LEU A 69 2.73 -5.67 6.60
CA LEU A 69 2.24 -4.39 7.11
C LEU A 69 1.37 -4.53 8.39
N PRO A 70 0.43 -5.50 8.49
CA PRO A 70 -0.35 -5.69 9.71
C PRO A 70 0.51 -6.03 10.93
N SER A 71 1.52 -6.89 10.77
CA SER A 71 2.43 -7.26 11.88
C SER A 71 3.32 -6.10 12.33
N GLN A 72 3.60 -5.13 11.45
CA GLN A 72 4.39 -3.94 11.78
C GLN A 72 3.57 -2.83 12.46
N LEU A 73 2.26 -2.75 12.20
CA LEU A 73 1.40 -1.64 12.65
C LEU A 73 0.47 -1.98 13.84
N LYS A 74 0.50 -3.22 14.34
CA LYS A 74 -0.48 -3.76 15.30
C LYS A 74 -0.56 -3.03 16.64
N ASP A 75 0.53 -2.43 17.10
CA ASP A 75 0.62 -1.93 18.48
C ASP A 75 0.45 -0.41 18.63
N SER A 76 0.14 0.37 17.57
CA SER A 76 0.16 1.85 17.70
C SER A 76 -0.73 2.69 16.76
N CYS A 77 -1.61 2.10 15.94
CA CYS A 77 -2.20 2.84 14.82
C CYS A 77 -3.75 2.82 14.75
N ASN A 78 -4.40 3.88 15.25
CA ASN A 78 -5.86 4.09 15.10
C ASN A 78 -6.33 4.36 13.65
N TRP A 79 -5.40 4.53 12.72
CA TRP A 79 -5.66 4.88 11.32
C TRP A 79 -5.59 3.66 10.38
N PHE A 80 -5.12 2.51 10.85
CA PHE A 80 -5.05 1.29 10.06
C PHE A 80 -6.22 0.37 10.41
N PRO A 81 -7.05 -0.05 9.44
CA PRO A 81 -8.16 -0.96 9.72
C PRO A 81 -7.67 -2.27 10.33
N GLU A 82 -8.40 -2.78 11.31
CA GLU A 82 -8.15 -4.07 11.95
C GLU A 82 -7.91 -5.16 10.91
N SER A 83 -6.83 -5.93 11.07
CA SER A 83 -6.31 -6.84 10.05
C SER A 83 -5.66 -8.08 10.65
N TYR A 84 -5.87 -9.22 9.98
CA TYR A 84 -5.37 -10.53 10.37
C TYR A 84 -4.71 -11.25 9.19
N ILE A 85 -3.57 -11.87 9.44
CA ILE A 85 -2.84 -12.68 8.46
C ILE A 85 -3.35 -14.11 8.54
N ILE A 86 -3.91 -14.61 7.44
CA ILE A 86 -4.48 -15.96 7.35
C ILE A 86 -3.69 -16.79 6.36
N TYR A 87 -3.31 -17.99 6.80
CA TYR A 87 -2.65 -18.97 5.94
C TYR A 87 -3.69 -20.00 5.48
N PRO A 88 -3.62 -20.43 4.20
CA PRO A 88 -4.36 -21.59 3.75
C PRO A 88 -4.02 -22.83 4.59
N THR A 89 -5.03 -23.58 5.02
CA THR A 89 -4.88 -24.80 5.83
C THR A 89 -4.02 -25.88 5.16
N ASN A 90 -3.95 -25.88 3.83
CA ASN A 90 -3.12 -26.80 3.05
C ASN A 90 -1.61 -26.49 3.10
N LEU A 91 -1.20 -25.37 3.73
CA LEU A 91 0.20 -25.01 3.96
C LEU A 91 0.60 -25.35 5.39
N ASN A 92 1.65 -26.15 5.58
CA ASN A 92 2.22 -26.43 6.90
C ASN A 92 2.69 -25.12 7.57
N THR A 93 1.86 -24.57 8.45
CA THR A 93 2.10 -23.27 9.10
C THR A 93 1.86 -23.36 10.62
N PRO A 94 2.71 -22.74 11.46
CA PRO A 94 2.42 -22.61 12.89
C PRO A 94 1.16 -21.76 13.14
N VAL A 95 0.32 -22.15 14.10
CA VAL A 95 -0.91 -21.43 14.50
C VAL A 95 -0.61 -20.46 15.65
N ALA A 96 -1.19 -19.25 15.64
CA ALA A 96 -1.07 -18.32 16.76
C ALA A 96 -1.95 -18.78 17.94
N PRO A 97 -1.47 -18.78 19.19
CA PRO A 97 -2.32 -19.13 20.32
C PRO A 97 -3.36 -18.03 20.58
N ALA A 98 -4.64 -18.38 20.69
CA ALA A 98 -5.67 -17.50 21.21
C ALA A 98 -5.55 -17.38 22.74
N THR A 99 -5.23 -16.19 23.27
CA THR A 99 -5.26 -15.96 24.72
C THR A 99 -6.12 -14.74 25.08
N ASN A 100 -7.19 -15.00 25.81
CA ASN A 100 -7.89 -14.04 26.64
C ASN A 100 -6.96 -13.58 27.77
N GLY A 101 -6.53 -12.31 27.74
CA GLY A 101 -5.79 -11.69 28.84
C GLY A 101 -4.43 -11.14 28.42
N ILE A 102 -4.23 -9.86 28.75
CA ILE A 102 -3.05 -9.04 28.49
C ILE A 102 -1.76 -9.77 28.91
N SER A 103 -0.92 -10.15 27.95
CA SER A 103 0.52 -10.26 28.17
C SER A 103 1.29 -10.06 26.86
N HIS A 104 2.21 -9.08 26.84
CA HIS A 104 3.18 -8.88 25.78
C HIS A 104 4.01 -10.15 25.59
N MET A 105 3.86 -10.83 24.45
CA MET A 105 4.75 -11.93 24.06
C MET A 105 5.35 -11.67 22.68
N LYS A 106 6.67 -11.85 22.61
CA LYS A 106 7.56 -11.62 21.48
C LYS A 106 7.01 -12.28 20.21
N SER A 107 6.79 -11.47 19.18
CA SER A 107 6.19 -11.87 17.91
C SER A 107 6.99 -12.99 17.23
N ASN A 108 6.40 -14.17 17.11
CA ASN A 108 6.84 -15.16 16.14
C ASN A 108 6.29 -14.71 14.77
N PRO A 109 7.11 -14.34 13.76
CA PRO A 109 6.64 -13.62 12.58
C PRO A 109 5.88 -14.47 11.54
N LYS A 110 5.45 -15.69 11.90
CA LYS A 110 4.85 -16.69 11.01
C LYS A 110 3.77 -17.51 11.74
N THR A 111 2.74 -16.84 12.22
CA THR A 111 1.61 -17.53 12.86
C THR A 111 0.31 -17.16 12.18
N ASP A 112 -0.48 -18.18 11.82
CA ASP A 112 -1.84 -18.00 11.32
C ASP A 112 -2.72 -17.39 12.42
N GLU A 113 -3.45 -16.32 12.08
CA GLU A 113 -4.27 -15.54 13.01
C GLU A 113 -5.77 -15.87 12.90
N ARG A 114 -6.13 -16.99 12.28
CA ARG A 114 -7.52 -17.44 12.10
C ARG A 114 -8.35 -17.40 13.38
N GLU A 115 -7.83 -17.94 14.49
CA GLU A 115 -8.56 -17.95 15.76
C GLU A 115 -8.76 -16.53 16.32
N VAL A 116 -7.77 -15.66 16.17
CA VAL A 116 -7.84 -14.26 16.61
C VAL A 116 -8.85 -13.48 15.77
N PHE A 117 -8.88 -13.72 14.45
CA PHE A 117 -9.88 -13.16 13.56
C PHE A 117 -11.29 -13.60 13.96
N LEU A 118 -11.53 -14.90 14.18
CA LEU A 118 -12.84 -15.42 14.55
C LEU A 118 -13.32 -14.83 15.90
N ALA A 119 -12.44 -14.74 16.89
CA ALA A 119 -12.77 -14.13 18.18
C ALA A 119 -13.19 -12.65 18.05
N SER A 120 -12.47 -11.86 17.22
CA SER A 120 -12.84 -10.47 16.95
C SER A 120 -14.14 -10.35 16.15
N TYR A 121 -14.32 -11.23 15.15
CA TYR A 121 -15.53 -11.30 14.35
C TYR A 121 -16.77 -11.59 15.22
N ASP A 122 -16.70 -12.60 16.10
CA ASP A 122 -17.78 -12.98 17.00
C ASP A 122 -18.10 -11.85 17.99
N SER A 123 -17.08 -11.22 18.58
CA SER A 123 -17.27 -10.08 19.48
C SER A 123 -17.99 -8.90 18.81
N ARG A 124 -17.66 -8.58 17.55
CA ARG A 124 -18.35 -7.52 16.78
C ARG A 124 -19.78 -7.88 16.42
N LYS A 125 -20.02 -9.15 16.10
CA LYS A 125 -21.36 -9.66 15.81
C LYS A 125 -22.26 -9.56 17.03
N GLU A 126 -21.74 -9.87 18.22
CA GLU A 126 -22.45 -9.75 19.50
C GLU A 126 -22.74 -8.28 19.88
N SER A 127 -21.80 -7.37 19.61
CA SER A 127 -21.98 -5.93 19.90
C SER A 127 -22.90 -5.20 18.90
N GLY A 128 -23.34 -5.87 17.83
CA GLY A 128 -24.13 -5.27 16.77
C GLY A 128 -23.33 -4.30 15.88
N GLU A 129 -22.00 -4.39 15.91
CA GLU A 129 -21.14 -3.65 15.01
C GLU A 129 -21.14 -4.26 13.59
N GLY A 130 -20.79 -3.47 12.59
CA GLY A 130 -20.73 -3.94 11.19
C GLY A 130 -19.72 -5.08 11.03
N THR A 131 -20.15 -6.18 10.41
CA THR A 131 -19.37 -7.42 10.28
C THR A 131 -18.81 -7.64 8.87
N VAL A 132 -18.70 -6.59 8.05
CA VAL A 132 -18.16 -6.74 6.69
C VAL A 132 -16.63 -6.69 6.70
N TRP A 133 -16.00 -7.66 6.03
CA TRP A 133 -14.56 -7.81 5.91
C TRP A 133 -14.15 -8.02 4.46
N ILE A 134 -12.89 -7.73 4.17
CA ILE A 134 -12.27 -7.93 2.84
C ILE A 134 -11.06 -8.85 2.98
N ALA A 135 -11.08 -9.98 2.27
CA ALA A 135 -9.94 -10.87 2.08
C ALA A 135 -9.15 -10.41 0.84
N LYS A 136 -7.83 -10.22 0.99
CA LYS A 136 -6.95 -9.82 -0.12
C LYS A 136 -5.67 -10.64 -0.12
N SER A 137 -5.31 -11.20 -1.28
CA SER A 137 -4.06 -11.96 -1.43
C SER A 137 -2.83 -11.06 -1.26
N SER A 138 -1.78 -11.63 -0.64
CA SER A 138 -0.50 -10.94 -0.42
C SER A 138 0.24 -10.61 -1.71
N ALA A 139 0.10 -11.45 -2.74
CA ALA A 139 0.75 -11.32 -4.04
C ALA A 139 -0.17 -10.71 -5.12
N GLY A 140 -1.46 -10.52 -4.84
CA GLY A 140 -2.43 -10.04 -5.81
C GLY A 140 -2.18 -8.59 -6.24
N ALA A 141 -2.02 -8.42 -7.54
CA ALA A 141 -2.06 -7.13 -8.22
C ALA A 141 -3.38 -6.99 -9.02
N LYS A 142 -3.73 -5.76 -9.40
CA LYS A 142 -4.86 -5.43 -10.30
C LYS A 142 -6.26 -5.84 -9.81
N GLY A 143 -6.42 -6.19 -8.53
CA GLY A 143 -7.72 -6.46 -7.92
C GLY A 143 -8.21 -7.92 -8.05
N ALA A 144 -7.38 -8.83 -8.56
CA ALA A 144 -7.64 -10.26 -8.50
C ALA A 144 -7.42 -10.83 -7.09
N GLY A 145 -8.16 -11.90 -6.74
CA GLY A 145 -8.03 -12.58 -5.45
C GLY A 145 -8.50 -11.70 -4.28
N ILE A 146 -9.65 -11.04 -4.47
CA ILE A 146 -10.32 -10.23 -3.45
C ILE A 146 -11.74 -10.76 -3.28
N LEU A 147 -12.15 -10.92 -2.02
CA LEU A 147 -13.53 -11.21 -1.63
C LEU A 147 -13.94 -10.22 -0.55
N ILE A 148 -15.15 -9.67 -0.65
CA ILE A 148 -15.78 -8.86 0.40
C ILE A 148 -17.02 -9.62 0.86
N SER A 149 -17.09 -9.93 2.15
CA SER A 149 -18.23 -10.66 2.71
C SER A 149 -18.51 -10.26 4.15
N HIS A 150 -19.75 -10.51 4.56
CA HIS A 150 -20.19 -10.46 5.96
C HIS A 150 -20.03 -11.82 6.66
N ASP A 151 -19.75 -12.90 5.91
CA ASP A 151 -19.60 -14.26 6.45
C ASP A 151 -18.12 -14.62 6.61
N ALA A 152 -17.70 -14.85 7.85
CA ALA A 152 -16.35 -15.30 8.17
C ALA A 152 -15.99 -16.65 7.52
N ASN A 153 -16.94 -17.58 7.40
CA ASN A 153 -16.69 -18.89 6.82
C ASN A 153 -16.40 -18.77 5.32
N GLU A 154 -17.19 -17.97 4.59
CA GLU A 154 -16.98 -17.70 3.17
C GLU A 154 -15.58 -17.10 2.92
N LEU A 155 -15.14 -16.17 3.77
CA LEU A 155 -13.79 -15.58 3.69
C LEU A 155 -12.69 -16.60 3.92
N LEU A 156 -12.84 -17.47 4.93
CA LEU A 156 -11.84 -18.48 5.26
C LEU A 156 -11.77 -19.57 4.19
N GLU A 157 -12.91 -20.07 3.71
CA GLU A 157 -13.00 -21.02 2.60
C GLU A 157 -12.39 -20.45 1.32
N PHE A 158 -12.68 -19.18 1.02
CA PHE A 158 -12.06 -18.48 -0.11
C PHE A 158 -10.53 -18.51 0.01
N ILE A 159 -9.96 -18.23 1.19
CA ILE A 159 -8.51 -18.21 1.40
C ILE A 159 -7.90 -19.61 1.27
N ASP A 160 -8.54 -20.62 1.85
CA ASP A 160 -8.08 -22.01 1.82
C ASP A 160 -7.98 -22.57 0.39
N ASN A 161 -8.85 -22.10 -0.51
CA ASN A 161 -8.88 -22.47 -1.92
C ASN A 161 -7.83 -21.75 -2.79
N GLN A 162 -7.10 -20.75 -2.27
CA GLN A 162 -6.20 -19.90 -3.07
C GLN A 162 -4.72 -20.31 -2.99
N GLY A 163 -4.35 -21.19 -2.07
CA GLY A 163 -2.98 -21.71 -1.92
C GLY A 163 -1.89 -20.67 -1.59
N GLN A 164 -2.28 -19.46 -1.20
CA GLN A 164 -1.38 -18.36 -0.85
C GLN A 164 -1.87 -17.56 0.36
N VAL A 165 -0.96 -16.88 1.05
CA VAL A 165 -1.27 -16.08 2.26
C VAL A 165 -2.16 -14.88 1.94
N HIS A 166 -3.19 -14.69 2.75
CA HIS A 166 -4.12 -13.58 2.65
C HIS A 166 -4.09 -12.70 3.90
N VAL A 167 -4.58 -11.48 3.73
CA VAL A 167 -4.96 -10.62 4.86
C VAL A 167 -6.48 -10.49 4.82
N ILE A 168 -7.13 -10.83 5.93
CA ILE A 168 -8.51 -10.41 6.21
C ILE A 168 -8.41 -9.06 6.90
N GLN A 169 -9.11 -8.05 6.39
CA GLN A 169 -9.09 -6.70 6.92
C GLN A 169 -10.52 -6.18 7.07
N LYS A 170 -10.79 -5.41 8.12
CA LYS A 170 -12.10 -4.79 8.32
C LYS A 170 -12.44 -3.92 7.12
N TYR A 171 -13.58 -4.18 6.49
CA TYR A 171 -14.04 -3.38 5.36
C TYR A 171 -14.62 -2.06 5.87
N LEU A 172 -14.27 -0.96 5.21
CA LEU A 172 -14.81 0.37 5.51
C LEU A 172 -16.21 0.49 4.89
N GLU A 173 -17.23 0.19 5.70
CA GLU A 173 -18.66 0.16 5.30
C GLU A 173 -19.28 1.54 5.10
N LYS A 174 -18.68 2.58 5.71
CA LYS A 174 -19.14 3.96 5.61
C LYS A 174 -18.05 4.84 4.98
N PRO A 175 -17.69 4.62 3.71
CA PRO A 175 -16.73 5.49 3.02
C PRO A 175 -17.33 6.89 2.83
N LEU A 176 -16.47 7.91 2.70
CA LEU A 176 -16.89 9.16 2.08
C LEU A 176 -17.19 8.88 0.61
N LEU A 177 -18.32 9.36 0.12
CA LEU A 177 -18.79 9.13 -1.24
C LEU A 177 -18.83 10.46 -2.00
N LEU A 178 -18.38 10.41 -3.26
CA LEU A 178 -18.44 11.54 -4.18
C LEU A 178 -19.86 11.66 -4.74
N GLU A 179 -20.34 12.89 -4.77
CA GLU A 179 -21.57 13.27 -5.45
C GLU A 179 -21.28 14.21 -6.63
N PRO A 180 -22.03 14.12 -7.74
CA PRO A 180 -23.11 13.17 -7.99
C PRO A 180 -22.60 11.74 -8.25
N GLY A 181 -23.50 10.77 -8.06
CA GLY A 181 -23.30 9.37 -8.44
C GLY A 181 -23.07 8.43 -7.26
N HIS A 182 -23.00 8.95 -6.03
CA HIS A 182 -22.82 8.16 -4.81
C HIS A 182 -21.61 7.21 -4.85
N ARG A 183 -20.42 7.71 -5.19
CA ARG A 183 -19.28 6.89 -5.66
C ARG A 183 -18.15 6.77 -4.66
N LYS A 184 -17.60 5.57 -4.51
CA LYS A 184 -16.40 5.32 -3.68
C LYS A 184 -15.13 5.79 -4.40
N PHE A 185 -14.10 6.18 -3.64
CA PHE A 185 -12.77 6.49 -4.17
C PHE A 185 -11.66 6.05 -3.20
N ASP A 186 -10.42 6.02 -3.69
CA ASP A 186 -9.22 5.97 -2.86
C ASP A 186 -8.23 7.07 -3.25
N ILE A 187 -7.41 7.53 -2.32
CA ILE A 187 -6.39 8.57 -2.57
C ILE A 187 -5.03 7.90 -2.80
N ARG A 188 -4.39 8.23 -3.91
CA ARG A 188 -2.99 7.94 -4.19
C ARG A 188 -2.13 9.18 -3.94
N SER A 189 -1.15 9.03 -3.07
CA SER A 189 -0.06 9.98 -2.89
C SER A 189 1.28 9.35 -3.27
N TRP A 190 2.17 10.15 -3.85
CA TRP A 190 3.54 9.73 -4.15
C TRP A 190 4.50 10.26 -3.09
N VAL A 191 5.33 9.37 -2.55
CA VAL A 191 6.33 9.69 -1.54
C VAL A 191 7.70 9.28 -2.05
N LEU A 192 8.66 10.20 -2.00
CA LEU A 192 10.07 9.95 -2.26
C LEU A 192 10.80 9.93 -0.92
N VAL A 193 11.59 8.89 -0.68
CA VAL A 193 12.54 8.84 0.44
C VAL A 193 13.94 8.85 -0.14
N ASP A 194 14.75 9.84 0.23
CA ASP A 194 16.12 9.97 -0.27
C ASP A 194 17.15 9.18 0.57
N HIS A 195 18.41 9.24 0.15
CA HIS A 195 19.52 8.59 0.84
C HIS A 195 19.87 9.16 2.24
N GLN A 196 19.37 10.34 2.60
CA GLN A 196 19.42 10.87 3.97
C GLN A 196 18.19 10.50 4.79
N TYR A 197 17.28 9.70 4.22
CA TYR A 197 16.00 9.36 4.84
C TYR A 197 15.06 10.57 4.99
N ASN A 198 15.27 11.63 4.20
CA ASN A 198 14.27 12.71 4.10
C ASN A 198 13.05 12.18 3.36
N ILE A 199 11.86 12.48 3.89
CA ILE A 199 10.58 12.03 3.35
C ILE A 199 9.92 13.20 2.63
N TYR A 200 9.76 13.08 1.32
CA TYR A 200 9.10 14.09 0.47
C TYR A 200 7.76 13.55 -0.02
N LEU A 201 6.67 14.20 0.42
CA LEU A 201 5.35 14.00 -0.16
C LEU A 201 5.20 14.89 -1.40
N TYR A 202 4.93 14.29 -2.55
CA TYR A 202 4.63 15.05 -3.77
C TYR A 202 3.35 15.87 -3.57
N ARG A 203 3.36 17.11 -4.06
CA ARG A 203 2.28 18.08 -3.81
C ARG A 203 0.94 17.66 -4.42
N GLU A 204 1.00 16.98 -5.57
CA GLU A 204 -0.18 16.46 -6.25
C GLU A 204 -0.45 15.03 -5.77
N GLY A 205 -1.72 14.73 -5.58
CA GLY A 205 -2.23 13.38 -5.49
C GLY A 205 -3.41 13.21 -6.43
N VAL A 206 -3.87 11.97 -6.56
CA VAL A 206 -4.99 11.61 -7.42
C VAL A 206 -5.94 10.72 -6.65
N LEU A 207 -7.23 11.01 -6.76
CA LEU A 207 -8.30 10.13 -6.35
C LEU A 207 -8.57 9.17 -7.50
N ARG A 208 -8.53 7.88 -7.21
CA ARG A 208 -8.99 6.85 -8.14
C ARG A 208 -10.42 6.53 -7.77
N THR A 209 -11.35 6.81 -8.68
CA THR A 209 -12.77 6.78 -8.38
C THR A 209 -13.44 5.54 -8.95
N SER A 210 -14.48 5.06 -8.26
CA SER A 210 -15.50 4.21 -8.87
C SER A 210 -16.36 5.09 -9.76
N SER A 211 -16.79 4.56 -10.90
CA SER A 211 -17.85 5.17 -11.72
C SER A 211 -19.22 4.53 -11.50
N GLU A 212 -19.29 3.48 -10.67
CA GLU A 212 -20.55 2.85 -10.27
C GLU A 212 -21.01 3.36 -8.89
N PRO A 213 -22.33 3.55 -8.67
CA PRO A 213 -22.88 3.89 -7.36
C PRO A 213 -22.55 2.84 -6.31
N TYR A 214 -22.11 3.29 -5.14
CA TYR A 214 -21.79 2.43 -4.01
C TYR A 214 -23.07 1.79 -3.46
N ASN A 215 -23.09 0.45 -3.37
CA ASN A 215 -24.23 -0.28 -2.82
C ASN A 215 -23.76 -1.20 -1.69
N SER A 216 -24.00 -0.80 -0.43
CA SER A 216 -23.62 -1.61 0.74
C SER A 216 -24.41 -2.92 0.87
N SER A 217 -25.55 -3.04 0.17
CA SER A 217 -26.40 -4.23 0.22
C SER A 217 -26.00 -5.30 -0.80
N ASP A 218 -25.15 -4.96 -1.78
CA ASP A 218 -24.70 -5.87 -2.83
C ASP A 218 -23.17 -5.94 -2.89
N LEU A 219 -22.61 -6.73 -1.98
CA LEU A 219 -21.16 -6.96 -1.89
C LEU A 219 -20.59 -7.75 -3.07
N GLN A 220 -21.44 -8.42 -3.86
CA GLN A 220 -21.04 -9.21 -5.02
C GLN A 220 -20.75 -8.31 -6.24
N ASN A 221 -21.36 -7.13 -6.30
CA ASN A 221 -20.99 -6.10 -7.27
C ASN A 221 -19.67 -5.40 -6.88
N MET A 222 -18.57 -6.10 -7.15
CA MET A 222 -17.22 -5.64 -6.84
C MET A 222 -16.85 -4.32 -7.53
N THR A 223 -17.44 -4.00 -8.69
CA THR A 223 -17.17 -2.75 -9.42
C THR A 223 -17.60 -1.52 -8.62
N SER A 224 -18.63 -1.60 -7.78
CA SER A 224 -19.02 -0.49 -6.88
C SER A 224 -18.09 -0.31 -5.68
N HIS A 225 -17.30 -1.34 -5.36
CA HIS A 225 -16.50 -1.44 -4.15
C HIS A 225 -15.00 -1.30 -4.37
N LEU A 226 -14.50 -1.65 -5.55
CA LEU A 226 -13.08 -1.64 -5.91
C LEU A 226 -12.76 -0.52 -6.90
N THR A 227 -11.98 0.45 -6.44
CA THR A 227 -11.55 1.65 -7.17
C THR A 227 -10.31 1.41 -8.04
N ASN A 228 -9.90 0.16 -8.22
CA ASN A 228 -8.76 -0.18 -9.06
C ASN A 228 -9.05 0.22 -10.51
N HIS A 229 -8.23 1.12 -11.07
CA HIS A 229 -8.37 1.57 -12.46
C HIS A 229 -8.52 0.40 -13.47
N CYS A 230 -7.81 -0.72 -13.32
CA CYS A 230 -7.99 -1.88 -14.20
C CYS A 230 -9.42 -2.45 -14.12
N ILE A 231 -9.96 -2.62 -12.91
CA ILE A 231 -11.32 -3.13 -12.69
C ILE A 231 -12.36 -2.16 -13.23
N GLN A 232 -12.22 -0.87 -12.93
CA GLN A 232 -13.14 0.15 -13.41
C GLN A 232 -13.16 0.20 -14.94
N LYS A 233 -12.00 0.23 -15.57
CA LYS A 233 -11.89 0.25 -17.03
C LYS A 233 -12.43 -1.02 -17.71
N GLU A 234 -12.32 -2.17 -17.05
CA GLU A 234 -12.74 -3.47 -17.63
C GLU A 234 -14.22 -3.77 -17.40
N HIS A 235 -14.77 -3.39 -16.24
CA HIS A 235 -16.09 -3.85 -15.79
C HIS A 235 -17.12 -2.74 -15.58
N SER A 236 -16.72 -1.47 -15.44
CA SER A 236 -17.69 -0.37 -15.29
C SER A 236 -18.21 0.06 -16.66
N GLN A 237 -19.53 0.16 -16.78
CA GLN A 237 -20.16 0.72 -17.97
C GLN A 237 -20.07 2.25 -17.99
N ASN A 238 -19.86 2.83 -16.81
CA ASN A 238 -19.81 4.27 -16.57
C ASN A 238 -18.37 4.82 -16.54
N TYR A 239 -17.37 4.03 -16.93
CA TYR A 239 -15.96 4.44 -16.88
C TYR A 239 -15.71 5.75 -17.64
N GLY A 240 -15.13 6.74 -16.95
CA GLY A 240 -14.80 8.06 -17.49
C GLY A 240 -15.98 9.03 -17.60
N CYS A 241 -17.18 8.69 -17.08
CA CYS A 241 -18.36 9.54 -17.28
C CYS A 241 -18.40 10.80 -16.40
N TYR A 242 -17.67 10.82 -15.27
CA TYR A 242 -17.62 11.96 -14.35
C TYR A 242 -16.31 12.75 -14.51
N GLU A 243 -15.19 12.04 -14.55
CA GLU A 243 -13.85 12.60 -14.74
C GLU A 243 -13.03 11.70 -15.67
N GLU A 244 -12.09 12.28 -16.42
CA GLU A 244 -11.30 11.55 -17.40
C GLU A 244 -10.53 10.40 -16.70
N GLY A 245 -10.72 9.18 -17.19
CA GLY A 245 -10.02 8.00 -16.68
C GLY A 245 -10.35 7.60 -15.23
N ASN A 246 -11.45 8.12 -14.65
CA ASN A 246 -11.77 7.95 -13.23
C ASN A 246 -10.65 8.49 -12.30
N GLU A 247 -10.01 9.59 -12.71
CA GLU A 247 -8.93 10.23 -11.98
C GLU A 247 -9.29 11.69 -11.65
N MET A 248 -9.64 11.94 -10.39
CA MET A 248 -9.91 13.29 -9.88
C MET A 248 -8.66 13.81 -9.14
N PHE A 249 -8.13 14.95 -9.57
CA PHE A 249 -6.93 15.53 -8.97
C PHE A 249 -7.23 16.40 -7.75
N PHE A 250 -6.21 16.70 -6.95
CA PHE A 250 -6.36 17.42 -5.68
C PHE A 250 -7.00 18.81 -5.80
N ASP A 251 -6.76 19.54 -6.88
CA ASP A 251 -7.37 20.86 -7.07
C ASP A 251 -8.90 20.75 -7.20
N GLU A 252 -9.39 19.78 -7.95
CA GLU A 252 -10.82 19.51 -8.08
C GLU A 252 -11.40 18.97 -6.77
N PHE A 253 -10.73 18.03 -6.12
CA PHE A 253 -11.19 17.46 -4.86
C PHE A 253 -11.23 18.50 -3.72
N ARG A 254 -10.27 19.44 -3.68
CA ARG A 254 -10.28 20.57 -2.73
C ARG A 254 -11.55 21.41 -2.92
N GLN A 255 -11.87 21.73 -4.18
CA GLN A 255 -13.07 22.50 -4.49
C GLN A 255 -14.35 21.71 -4.11
N TYR A 256 -14.38 20.41 -4.38
CA TYR A 256 -15.48 19.52 -3.98
C TYR A 256 -15.71 19.53 -2.47
N LEU A 257 -14.66 19.34 -1.67
CA LEU A 257 -14.78 19.33 -0.20
C LEU A 257 -15.28 20.67 0.36
N LEU A 258 -14.78 21.79 -0.19
CA LEU A 258 -15.20 23.12 0.25
C LEU A 258 -16.66 23.39 -0.11
N THR A 259 -17.10 23.03 -1.31
CA THR A 259 -18.45 23.34 -1.79
C THR A 259 -19.51 22.39 -1.23
N THR A 260 -19.23 21.09 -1.20
CA THR A 260 -20.19 20.05 -0.80
C THR A 260 -20.21 19.83 0.71
N HIS A 261 -19.06 19.96 1.37
CA HIS A 261 -18.91 19.63 2.79
C HIS A 261 -18.48 20.80 3.67
N ASN A 262 -18.17 21.96 3.09
CA ASN A 262 -17.59 23.11 3.82
C ASN A 262 -16.32 22.73 4.61
N VAL A 263 -15.48 21.88 4.01
CA VAL A 263 -14.27 21.33 4.63
C VAL A 263 -13.05 21.66 3.76
N ALA A 264 -11.97 22.15 4.39
CA ALA A 264 -10.70 22.39 3.71
C ALA A 264 -9.80 21.14 3.77
N MET A 265 -9.28 20.72 2.61
CA MET A 265 -8.44 19.53 2.49
C MET A 265 -7.14 19.65 3.31
N GLU A 266 -6.56 20.85 3.33
CA GLU A 266 -5.28 21.19 3.98
C GLU A 266 -5.32 21.05 5.50
N THR A 267 -6.48 21.24 6.11
CA THR A 267 -6.65 21.17 7.57
C THR A 267 -7.30 19.86 8.01
N SER A 268 -8.10 19.22 7.15
CA SER A 268 -8.87 18.03 7.54
C SER A 268 -8.28 16.71 7.05
N ILE A 269 -7.73 16.63 5.84
CA ILE A 269 -7.29 15.34 5.25
C ILE A 269 -5.77 15.25 5.15
N LEU A 270 -5.12 16.26 4.58
CA LEU A 270 -3.68 16.24 4.34
C LEU A 270 -2.83 16.08 5.62
N PRO A 271 -3.19 16.66 6.79
CA PRO A 271 -2.43 16.43 8.02
C PRO A 271 -2.43 14.95 8.44
N GLN A 272 -3.56 14.25 8.26
CA GLN A 272 -3.68 12.83 8.55
C GLN A 272 -2.82 12.00 7.60
N ILE A 273 -2.88 12.27 6.29
CA ILE A 273 -2.03 11.60 5.29
C ILE A 273 -0.54 11.79 5.63
N LYS A 274 -0.11 13.02 5.94
CA LYS A 274 1.28 13.32 6.34
C LYS A 274 1.68 12.57 7.61
N HIS A 275 0.80 12.52 8.60
CA HIS A 275 1.03 11.79 9.85
C HIS A 275 1.21 10.29 9.58
N ILE A 276 0.31 9.67 8.81
CA ILE A 276 0.36 8.24 8.46
C ILE A 276 1.65 7.90 7.72
N ILE A 277 2.02 8.70 6.72
CA ILE A 277 3.27 8.53 5.96
C ILE A 277 4.46 8.58 6.91
N ARG A 278 4.53 9.61 7.76
CA ARG A 278 5.63 9.77 8.71
C ARG A 278 5.73 8.56 9.64
N CYS A 279 4.63 8.14 10.27
CA CYS A 279 4.61 6.98 11.15
C CYS A 279 5.09 5.70 10.45
N SER A 280 4.60 5.45 9.23
CA SER A 280 4.95 4.27 8.42
C SER A 280 6.45 4.18 8.11
N PHE A 281 7.14 5.31 7.92
CA PHE A 281 8.58 5.32 7.69
C PHE A 281 9.40 5.40 8.98
N THR A 282 8.90 6.02 10.05
CA THR A 282 9.64 6.13 11.33
C THR A 282 9.59 4.86 12.17
N GLU A 283 8.49 4.12 12.19
CA GLU A 283 8.41 2.83 12.92
C GLU A 283 9.38 1.79 12.36
N LYS A 284 9.70 1.90 11.07
CA LYS A 284 10.73 1.08 10.43
C LYS A 284 12.13 1.38 10.93
N VAL A 285 12.45 2.64 11.24
CA VAL A 285 13.75 3.03 11.82
C VAL A 285 13.94 2.38 13.19
N LEU A 286 12.87 2.23 13.97
CA LEU A 286 12.92 1.68 15.32
C LEU A 286 12.89 0.14 15.37
N SER A 287 12.12 -0.51 14.48
CA SER A 287 12.10 -1.99 14.36
C SER A 287 13.36 -2.54 13.68
N SER A 288 14.00 -1.74 12.84
CA SER A 288 15.32 -2.02 12.31
C SER A 288 16.38 -1.55 13.31
N ASN A 289 16.85 -2.41 14.21
CA ASN A 289 18.17 -2.25 14.88
C ASN A 289 19.36 -2.26 13.87
N LEU A 290 19.12 -1.84 12.62
CA LEU A 290 20.04 -1.83 11.49
C LEU A 290 20.40 -0.43 11.01
N ILE A 291 19.91 0.63 11.67
CA ILE A 291 20.40 2.00 11.46
C ILE A 291 21.35 2.35 12.61
N ALA A 292 22.47 1.65 12.68
CA ALA A 292 23.68 2.26 13.21
C ALA A 292 24.20 3.18 12.09
N CYS A 293 23.75 4.43 12.10
CA CYS A 293 24.50 5.51 11.47
C CYS A 293 25.85 5.56 12.19
N VAL A 294 26.90 4.98 11.61
CA VAL A 294 28.25 5.38 11.99
C VAL A 294 28.40 6.82 11.51
N PRO A 295 28.69 7.80 12.39
CA PRO A 295 28.96 9.16 11.97
C PRO A 295 30.11 9.17 10.96
N ALA A 296 30.03 10.03 9.94
CA ALA A 296 31.00 10.16 8.85
C ALA A 296 32.42 10.62 9.28
N ASN A 297 32.79 10.51 10.56
CA ASN A 297 34.07 10.95 11.11
C ASN A 297 35.09 9.81 11.37
N GLU A 298 34.81 8.55 11.02
CA GLU A 298 35.75 7.43 11.22
C GLU A 298 36.28 6.78 9.93
N LEU A 299 36.24 7.47 8.79
CA LEU A 299 36.86 6.98 7.54
C LEU A 299 38.18 7.68 7.15
N TYR A 300 38.80 8.39 8.09
CA TYR A 300 40.19 8.84 7.95
C TYR A 300 40.99 8.53 9.23
N LYS A 301 41.43 7.28 9.36
CA LYS A 301 42.71 6.87 9.93
C LYS A 301 43.19 5.61 9.23
#